data_AF-A0A1S3ZE77-F1
#
_entry.id   AF-A0A1S3ZE77-F1
#
_cell.length_a   1.000
_cell.length_b   1.000
_cell.length_c   1.000
_cell.angle_alpha   90.00
_cell.angle_beta   90.00
_cell.angle_gamma   90.00
#
_symmetry.space_group_name_H-M   'P 1'
#
loop_
_entity.id
_entity.type
_entity.pdbx_description
1 polymer ?
#
loop_
_entity_poly.entity_id
_entity_poly.type
_entity_poly.pdbx_seq_one_letter_code
_entity_poly.pdbx_strand_id
1 'polypeptide(L)'
;MADRYLAIFFVSLSCLYRSFDASAGDVDPLYRACISQCEKTGCVGETCFTHCEYSVDGSSSDNQKEPLYRQLTQRDCPNDCKYHCMLQREKERAALGFGPVKYHGKWPFKRVFGLQEPVSVAFSALNLAMHIQGWLSFFKLRSKTTNKRISYDYAGLWNIYALLSVNSWFWSVVSHSRDVELTEKLDYSSAVALLGFSLIISILRCFSIKDEATRVLMSAPLLAFTTTHILYLNNYQMDYGWNIKVCVTMGVAQLLIWAIWAGISHHPSKWKIWTVVLGGGFGMLLEIYDFPPYAGIIDAHSLWHATTVPLAYIWWSFIQDDAKYQTINPRMIREQFGAKRERFEAKTNKIGKGSSWAPQAVPGATCDAENSRLKNWGAMEGAWRRAGHR
;
A
#
# COMPACT_ATOMS: atom_id res chain seq x y z
N MET A 1 19.70 -23.82 3.73
CA MET A 1 19.69 -23.23 5.10
C MET A 1 18.53 -22.25 5.31
N ALA A 2 18.14 -21.43 4.31
CA ALA A 2 16.99 -20.53 4.39
C ALA A 2 15.64 -21.23 4.65
N ASP A 3 15.42 -22.42 4.08
CA ASP A 3 14.14 -23.14 4.19
C ASP A 3 13.80 -23.62 5.61
N ARG A 4 14.83 -23.88 6.44
CA ARG A 4 14.65 -24.34 7.82
C ARG A 4 14.29 -23.19 8.78
N TYR A 5 14.81 -21.99 8.54
CA TYR A 5 14.48 -20.81 9.36
C TYR A 5 13.09 -20.26 9.04
N LEU A 6 12.65 -20.35 7.78
CA LEU A 6 11.31 -19.94 7.36
C LEU A 6 10.23 -20.82 8.02
N ALA A 7 10.44 -22.14 8.04
CA ALA A 7 9.49 -23.08 8.65
C ALA A 7 9.39 -22.92 10.18
N ILE A 8 10.52 -22.68 10.87
CA ILE A 8 10.53 -22.44 12.32
C ILE A 8 9.84 -21.12 12.67
N PHE A 9 9.96 -20.09 11.83
CA PHE A 9 9.23 -18.82 11.99
C PHE A 9 7.71 -19.04 11.94
N PHE A 10 7.19 -19.76 10.93
CA PHE A 10 5.76 -20.06 10.82
C PHE A 10 5.23 -20.93 11.98
N VAL A 11 6.00 -21.90 12.46
CA VAL A 11 5.60 -22.78 13.57
C VAL A 11 5.60 -22.06 14.93
N SER A 12 6.54 -21.13 15.16
CA SER A 12 6.59 -20.36 16.42
C SER A 12 5.44 -19.37 16.58
N LEU A 13 4.93 -18.83 15.46
CA LEU A 13 3.78 -17.91 15.45
C LEU A 13 2.45 -18.62 15.75
N SER A 14 2.40 -19.94 15.54
CA SER A 14 1.23 -20.78 15.77
C SER A 14 1.05 -21.22 17.24
N CYS A 15 1.88 -20.79 18.19
CA CYS A 15 1.78 -21.23 19.58
C CYS A 15 1.21 -20.17 20.55
N LEU A 16 0.75 -19.02 20.04
CA LEU A 16 0.13 -17.97 20.84
C LEU A 16 -1.35 -17.85 20.51
N TYR A 17 -2.14 -18.89 20.79
CA TYR A 17 -3.58 -18.88 20.53
C TYR A 17 -4.39 -18.82 21.82
N ARG A 18 -4.94 -17.64 22.08
CA ARG A 18 -6.00 -17.40 23.07
C ARG A 18 -7.35 -17.38 22.34
N SER A 19 -8.34 -18.05 22.92
CA SER A 19 -9.69 -18.19 22.40
C SER A 19 -10.47 -16.86 22.39
N PHE A 20 -11.44 -16.79 21.49
CA PHE A 20 -12.29 -15.64 21.20
C PHE A 20 -13.31 -15.38 22.32
N ASP A 21 -13.36 -14.14 22.81
CA ASP A 21 -14.43 -13.66 23.69
C ASP A 21 -15.33 -12.71 22.89
N ALA A 22 -16.65 -12.82 23.09
CA ALA A 22 -17.59 -11.82 22.59
C ALA A 22 -17.28 -10.46 23.21
N SER A 23 -17.57 -9.37 22.49
CA SER A 23 -17.26 -8.03 22.97
C SER A 23 -17.91 -7.77 24.33
N ALA A 24 -17.18 -7.16 25.28
CA ALA A 24 -17.67 -6.98 26.65
C ALA A 24 -18.99 -6.17 26.73
N GLY A 25 -19.22 -5.25 25.80
CA GLY A 25 -20.48 -4.52 25.67
C GLY A 25 -21.64 -5.38 25.16
N ASP A 26 -21.37 -6.40 24.33
CA ASP A 26 -22.40 -7.25 23.73
C ASP A 26 -23.04 -8.20 24.73
N VAL A 27 -22.38 -8.46 25.86
CA VAL A 27 -22.89 -9.28 26.95
C VAL A 27 -23.58 -8.46 28.04
N ASP A 28 -23.54 -7.13 27.97
CA ASP A 28 -24.21 -6.26 28.95
C ASP A 28 -25.74 -6.40 28.83
N PRO A 29 -26.44 -6.86 29.89
CA PRO A 29 -27.89 -7.07 29.83
C PRO A 29 -28.66 -5.76 29.66
N LEU A 30 -28.14 -4.62 30.14
CA LEU A 30 -28.77 -3.31 29.99
C LEU A 30 -28.69 -2.83 28.55
N TYR A 31 -27.55 -3.08 27.88
CA TYR A 31 -27.40 -2.79 26.45
C TYR A 31 -28.38 -3.59 25.60
N ARG A 32 -28.48 -4.91 25.85
CA ARG A 32 -29.43 -5.78 25.13
C ARG A 32 -30.89 -5.38 25.36
N ALA A 33 -31.24 -5.02 26.59
CA ALA A 33 -32.57 -4.53 26.93
C ALA A 33 -32.90 -3.24 26.17
N CYS A 34 -31.96 -2.30 26.10
CA CYS A 34 -32.12 -1.05 25.34
C CYS A 34 -32.36 -1.32 23.85
N ILE A 35 -31.56 -2.19 23.22
CA ILE A 35 -31.75 -2.53 21.80
C ILE A 35 -33.15 -3.13 21.58
N SER A 36 -33.54 -4.12 22.39
CA SER A 36 -34.85 -4.78 22.25
C SER A 36 -36.01 -3.80 22.44
N GLN A 37 -35.87 -2.82 23.32
CA GLN A 37 -36.87 -1.77 23.52
C GLN A 37 -36.90 -0.79 22.33
N CYS A 38 -35.73 -0.37 21.84
CA CYS A 38 -35.62 0.55 20.72
C CYS A 38 -36.18 -0.06 19.43
N GLU A 39 -35.91 -1.33 19.14
CA GLU A 39 -36.46 -2.01 17.96
C GLU A 39 -37.99 -2.12 18.00
N LYS A 40 -38.60 -2.15 19.20
CA LYS A 40 -40.06 -2.20 19.37
C LYS A 40 -40.72 -0.83 19.36
N THR A 41 -40.08 0.17 19.95
CA THR A 41 -40.67 1.50 20.20
C THR A 41 -40.19 2.55 19.21
N GLY A 42 -39.10 2.28 18.50
CA GLY A 42 -38.38 3.25 17.68
C GLY A 42 -37.68 4.34 18.48
N CYS A 43 -37.53 4.21 19.81
CA CYS A 43 -37.00 5.26 20.67
C CYS A 43 -35.91 4.77 21.63
N VAL A 44 -34.93 5.64 21.89
CA VAL A 44 -33.93 5.51 22.96
C VAL A 44 -34.01 6.76 23.84
N GLY A 45 -34.55 6.61 25.05
CA GLY A 45 -34.84 7.73 25.94
C GLY A 45 -35.80 8.73 25.28
N GLU A 46 -35.38 9.99 25.15
CA GLU A 46 -36.15 11.05 24.49
C GLU A 46 -35.96 11.10 22.96
N THR A 47 -35.02 10.33 22.42
CA THR A 47 -34.73 10.34 20.97
C THR A 47 -35.53 9.25 20.28
N CYS A 48 -36.45 9.64 19.40
CA CYS A 48 -37.25 8.72 18.60
C CYS A 48 -36.89 8.81 17.11
N PHE A 49 -36.90 7.67 16.43
CA PHE A 49 -36.55 7.51 15.02
C PHE A 49 -37.82 7.26 14.21
N THR A 50 -38.24 8.22 13.40
CA THR A 50 -39.46 8.11 12.57
C THR A 50 -39.40 6.98 11.54
N HIS A 51 -38.20 6.56 11.13
CA HIS A 51 -37.99 5.45 10.21
C HIS A 51 -38.03 4.06 10.89
N CYS A 52 -38.13 4.03 12.23
CA CYS A 52 -38.30 2.81 13.02
C CYS A 52 -39.78 2.49 13.31
N GLU A 53 -40.73 3.33 12.88
CA GLU A 53 -42.16 3.01 13.03
C GLU A 53 -42.50 1.82 12.12
N TYR A 54 -42.54 0.63 12.70
CA TYR A 54 -43.17 -0.52 12.08
C TYR A 54 -44.68 -0.23 12.01
N SER A 55 -45.22 -0.06 10.81
CA SER A 55 -46.66 -0.06 10.60
C SER A 55 -47.24 -1.36 11.16
N VAL A 56 -48.05 -1.23 12.20
CA VAL A 56 -48.70 -2.32 12.94
C VAL A 56 -49.72 -3.09 12.07
N ASP A 57 -50.05 -2.57 10.89
CA ASP A 57 -50.95 -3.23 9.95
C ASP A 57 -50.17 -3.94 8.84
N GLY A 58 -50.23 -5.28 8.87
CA GLY A 58 -49.62 -6.19 7.90
C GLY A 58 -50.24 -6.12 6.51
N SER A 59 -50.04 -5.02 5.79
CA SER A 59 -50.21 -4.95 4.34
C SER A 59 -48.85 -4.68 3.67
N SER A 60 -48.13 -5.75 3.40
CA SER A 60 -46.95 -5.72 2.54
C SER A 60 -47.38 -5.48 1.09
N SER A 61 -47.68 -4.22 0.75
CA SER A 61 -47.68 -3.76 -0.64
C SER A 61 -46.35 -3.04 -0.90
N ASP A 62 -45.38 -3.75 -1.45
CA ASP A 62 -44.99 -3.56 -2.85
C ASP A 62 -43.69 -4.33 -3.14
N ASN A 63 -43.73 -5.18 -4.17
CA ASN A 63 -42.60 -5.93 -4.70
C ASN A 63 -41.73 -5.00 -5.57
N GLN A 64 -41.19 -3.94 -4.99
CA GLN A 64 -40.15 -3.14 -5.64
C GLN A 64 -38.83 -3.38 -4.93
N LYS A 65 -37.93 -4.12 -5.60
CA LYS A 65 -36.52 -4.17 -5.22
C LYS A 65 -36.02 -2.73 -5.10
N GLU A 66 -35.80 -2.27 -3.88
CA GLU A 66 -35.28 -0.94 -3.63
C GLU A 66 -33.97 -0.73 -4.40
N PRO A 67 -33.77 0.43 -5.03
CA PRO A 67 -32.53 0.71 -5.74
C PRO A 67 -31.36 0.69 -4.73
N LEU A 68 -30.23 0.11 -5.15
CA LEU A 68 -29.02 -0.07 -4.34
C LEU A 68 -28.56 1.22 -3.64
N TYR A 69 -28.78 2.37 -4.27
CA TYR A 69 -28.50 3.69 -3.68
C TYR A 69 -29.36 4.01 -2.45
N ARG A 70 -30.61 3.55 -2.40
CA ARG A 70 -31.54 3.75 -1.26
C ARG A 70 -31.18 2.83 -0.10
N GLN A 71 -30.71 1.61 -0.37
CA GLN A 71 -30.10 0.72 0.64
C GLN A 71 -28.78 1.28 1.20
N LEU A 72 -27.97 1.94 0.37
CA LEU A 72 -26.74 2.60 0.79
C LEU A 72 -26.98 3.90 1.60
N THR A 73 -28.18 4.49 1.51
CA THR A 73 -28.53 5.74 2.19
C THR A 73 -29.54 5.58 3.33
N GLN A 74 -30.26 4.45 3.40
CA GLN A 74 -31.20 4.13 4.46
C GLN A 74 -30.52 4.10 5.82
N ARG A 75 -31.12 4.83 6.76
CA ARG A 75 -30.85 4.67 8.17
C ARG A 75 -31.59 3.40 8.58
N ASP A 76 -30.83 2.36 8.87
CA ASP A 76 -31.42 1.11 9.34
C ASP A 76 -31.75 1.26 10.81
N CYS A 77 -33.02 1.08 11.16
CA CYS A 77 -33.49 1.13 12.54
C CYS A 77 -32.60 0.31 13.51
N PRO A 78 -32.20 -0.94 13.18
CA PRO A 78 -31.30 -1.71 14.04
C PRO A 78 -29.94 -1.04 14.29
N ASN A 79 -29.37 -0.36 13.30
CA ASN A 79 -28.06 0.30 13.43
C ASN A 79 -28.14 1.57 14.27
N ASP A 80 -29.20 2.36 14.11
CA ASP A 80 -29.43 3.54 14.94
C ASP A 80 -29.75 3.16 16.39
N CYS A 81 -30.56 2.11 16.61
CA CYS A 81 -30.79 1.56 17.94
C CYS A 81 -29.50 1.09 18.62
N LYS A 82 -28.68 0.27 17.94
CA LYS A 82 -27.38 -0.19 18.46
C LYS A 82 -26.48 0.99 18.84
N TYR A 83 -26.40 2.00 17.98
CA TYR A 83 -25.55 3.17 18.19
C TYR A 83 -26.01 4.03 19.38
N HIS A 84 -27.30 4.37 19.46
CA HIS A 84 -27.81 5.22 20.54
C HIS A 84 -27.84 4.51 21.89
N CYS A 85 -28.16 3.22 21.93
CA CYS A 85 -28.06 2.41 23.14
C CYS A 85 -26.62 2.28 23.63
N MET A 86 -25.65 2.11 22.72
CA MET A 86 -24.23 2.10 23.05
C MET A 86 -23.82 3.43 23.68
N LEU A 87 -24.16 4.57 23.07
CA LEU A 87 -23.81 5.88 23.62
C LEU A 87 -24.44 6.15 24.99
N GLN A 88 -25.70 5.77 25.19
CA GLN A 88 -26.36 5.89 26.48
C GLN A 88 -25.62 5.07 27.53
N ARG A 89 -25.29 3.82 27.21
CA ARG A 89 -24.60 2.93 28.15
C ARG A 89 -23.21 3.43 28.51
N GLU A 90 -22.46 3.94 27.55
CA GLU A 90 -21.14 4.53 27.77
C GLU A 90 -21.21 5.79 28.63
N LYS A 91 -22.27 6.60 28.49
CA LYS A 91 -22.52 7.75 29.37
C LYS A 91 -22.76 7.32 30.83
N GLU A 92 -23.55 6.27 31.04
CA GLU A 92 -23.82 5.71 32.37
C GLU A 92 -22.54 5.11 33.00
N ARG A 93 -21.75 4.37 32.21
CA ARG A 93 -20.46 3.80 32.65
C ARG A 93 -19.46 4.89 33.03
N ALA A 94 -19.34 5.93 32.21
CA ALA A 94 -18.46 7.07 32.49
C ALA A 94 -18.87 7.82 33.76
N ALA A 95 -20.18 7.98 34.02
CA ALA A 95 -20.69 8.60 35.24
C ALA A 95 -20.33 7.80 36.51
N LEU A 96 -20.13 6.48 36.38
CA LEU A 96 -19.69 5.59 37.45
C LEU A 96 -18.15 5.44 37.53
N GLY A 97 -17.40 6.16 36.70
CA GLY A 97 -15.94 6.10 36.66
C GLY A 97 -15.37 4.86 35.94
N PHE A 98 -16.19 4.09 35.23
CA PHE A 98 -15.72 2.96 34.42
C PHE A 98 -15.17 3.44 33.08
N GLY A 99 -14.12 2.77 32.59
CA GLY A 99 -13.59 2.97 31.25
C GLY A 99 -14.52 2.43 30.15
N PRO A 100 -14.31 2.88 28.90
CA PRO A 100 -15.12 2.45 27.77
C PRO A 100 -14.90 0.97 27.44
N VAL A 101 -15.90 0.35 26.82
CA VAL A 101 -15.84 -1.04 26.34
C VAL A 101 -16.23 -1.13 24.87
N LYS A 102 -15.83 -2.21 24.20
CA LYS A 102 -16.20 -2.48 22.82
C LYS A 102 -17.61 -3.04 22.71
N TYR A 103 -18.32 -2.68 21.64
CA TYR A 103 -19.61 -3.25 21.24
C TYR A 103 -19.46 -3.74 19.81
N HIS A 104 -19.91 -4.96 19.53
CA HIS A 104 -19.78 -5.60 18.22
C HIS A 104 -18.34 -5.55 17.65
N GLY A 105 -17.34 -5.66 18.53
CA GLY A 105 -15.93 -5.61 18.16
C GLY A 105 -15.33 -4.21 17.96
N LYS A 106 -16.15 -3.14 18.04
CA LYS A 106 -15.74 -1.75 17.78
C LYS A 106 -15.80 -0.89 19.03
N TRP A 107 -14.97 0.14 19.07
CA TRP A 107 -15.02 1.15 20.13
C TRP A 107 -16.19 2.13 19.94
N PRO A 108 -16.70 2.73 21.03
CA PRO A 108 -17.82 3.67 20.95
C PRO A 108 -17.35 5.05 20.45
N PHE A 109 -17.73 5.39 19.22
CA PHE A 109 -17.46 6.70 18.62
C PHE A 109 -18.67 7.63 18.68
N LYS A 110 -18.40 8.93 18.74
CA LYS A 110 -19.41 9.98 18.57
C LYS A 110 -19.41 10.44 17.11
N ARG A 111 -20.54 10.26 16.42
CA ARG A 111 -20.75 10.78 15.06
C ARG A 111 -20.67 12.31 15.06
N VAL A 112 -19.89 12.88 14.13
CA VAL A 112 -19.76 14.33 13.93
C VAL A 112 -20.02 14.66 12.47
N PHE A 113 -20.92 15.62 12.19
CA PHE A 113 -21.35 15.97 10.82
C PHE A 113 -21.83 14.77 9.97
N GLY A 114 -22.36 13.72 10.61
CA GLY A 114 -22.82 12.51 9.93
C GLY A 114 -21.71 11.50 9.58
N LEU A 115 -20.45 11.79 9.91
CA LEU A 115 -19.33 10.85 9.79
C LEU A 115 -19.24 9.98 11.05
N GLN A 116 -19.04 8.67 10.86
CA GLN A 116 -18.84 7.72 11.96
C GLN A 116 -17.51 7.99 12.68
N GLU A 117 -16.42 8.13 11.93
CA GLU A 117 -15.06 8.36 12.45
C GLU A 117 -14.37 9.52 11.71
N PRO A 118 -14.67 10.78 12.07
CA PRO A 118 -14.24 11.95 11.28
C PRO A 118 -12.71 12.07 11.16
N VAL A 119 -11.96 11.66 12.18
CA VAL A 119 -10.49 11.75 12.20
C VAL A 119 -9.87 10.66 11.33
N SER A 120 -10.36 9.41 11.43
CA SER A 120 -9.96 8.32 10.52
C SER A 120 -10.22 8.71 9.08
N VAL A 121 -11.40 9.25 8.75
CA VAL A 121 -11.75 9.75 7.40
C VAL A 121 -10.75 10.79 6.90
N ALA A 122 -10.41 11.79 7.73
CA ALA A 122 -9.48 12.83 7.35
C ALA A 122 -8.08 12.30 7.06
N PHE A 123 -7.55 11.42 7.92
CA PHE A 123 -6.23 10.83 7.71
C PHE A 123 -6.20 9.82 6.55
N SER A 124 -7.27 9.04 6.32
CA SER A 124 -7.39 8.19 5.13
C SER A 124 -7.41 9.01 3.84
N ALA A 125 -8.11 10.16 3.82
CA ALA A 125 -8.13 11.07 2.68
C ALA A 125 -6.75 11.70 2.41
N LEU A 126 -6.01 12.05 3.47
CA LEU A 126 -4.63 12.50 3.35
C LEU A 126 -3.71 11.41 2.80
N ASN A 127 -3.82 10.17 3.27
CA ASN A 127 -3.07 9.04 2.72
C ASN A 127 -3.40 8.84 1.23
N LEU A 128 -4.67 8.86 0.85
CA LEU A 128 -5.11 8.78 -0.55
C LEU A 128 -4.42 9.86 -1.41
N ALA A 129 -4.44 11.12 -0.94
CA ALA A 129 -3.78 12.22 -1.62
C ALA A 129 -2.27 11.99 -1.76
N MET A 130 -1.60 11.50 -0.71
CA MET A 130 -0.17 11.18 -0.75
C MET A 130 0.17 10.11 -1.77
N HIS A 131 -0.65 9.06 -1.88
CA HIS A 131 -0.45 8.00 -2.88
C HIS A 131 -0.68 8.50 -4.31
N ILE A 132 -1.71 9.32 -4.56
CA ILE A 132 -1.95 9.94 -5.87
C ILE A 132 -0.78 10.86 -6.25
N GLN A 133 -0.37 11.76 -5.35
CA GLN A 133 0.73 12.69 -5.59
C GLN A 133 2.04 11.95 -5.87
N GLY A 134 2.34 10.94 -5.06
CA GLY A 134 3.51 10.09 -5.22
C GLY A 134 3.53 9.35 -6.55
N TRP A 135 2.40 8.78 -6.95
CA TRP A 135 2.26 8.08 -8.22
C TRP A 135 2.42 9.01 -9.43
N LEU A 136 1.76 10.18 -9.42
CA LEU A 136 1.90 11.19 -10.48
C LEU A 136 3.37 11.67 -10.61
N SER A 137 4.05 11.85 -9.48
CA SER A 137 5.46 12.25 -9.45
C SER A 137 6.36 11.17 -10.08
N PHE A 138 6.13 9.91 -9.72
CA PHE A 138 6.83 8.76 -10.29
C PHE A 138 6.57 8.63 -11.80
N PHE A 139 5.32 8.79 -12.23
CA PHE A 139 4.95 8.74 -13.64
C PHE A 139 5.66 9.85 -14.45
N LYS A 140 5.67 11.07 -13.94
CA LYS A 140 6.36 12.22 -14.56
C LYS A 140 7.87 12.00 -14.67
N LEU A 141 8.49 11.43 -13.63
CA LEU A 141 9.91 11.05 -13.64
C LEU A 141 10.21 10.04 -14.76
N ARG A 142 9.37 9.01 -14.91
CA ARG A 142 9.56 8.02 -15.97
C ARG A 142 9.36 8.61 -17.36
N SER A 143 8.31 9.41 -17.56
CA SER A 143 8.00 10.04 -18.86
C SER A 143 9.16 10.91 -19.37
N LYS A 144 9.84 11.64 -18.48
CA LYS A 144 11.06 12.40 -18.82
C LYS A 144 12.25 11.51 -19.19
N THR A 145 12.33 10.31 -18.60
CA THR A 145 13.47 9.40 -18.74
C THR A 145 13.33 8.46 -19.94
N THR A 146 12.11 8.25 -20.46
CA THR A 146 11.80 7.38 -21.62
C THR A 146 12.50 7.73 -22.93
N ASN A 147 13.12 8.92 -23.03
CA ASN A 147 13.97 9.28 -24.18
C ASN A 147 15.37 8.61 -24.15
N LYS A 148 15.69 7.83 -23.11
CA LYS A 148 16.94 7.06 -22.98
C LYS A 148 16.63 5.57 -22.82
N ARG A 149 17.34 4.71 -23.56
CA ARG A 149 17.16 3.24 -23.72
C ARG A 149 17.20 2.38 -22.43
N ILE A 150 17.07 2.94 -21.24
CA ILE A 150 17.21 2.22 -19.97
C ILE A 150 15.86 2.25 -19.25
N SER A 151 15.15 1.13 -19.31
CA SER A 151 13.88 0.92 -18.61
C SER A 151 14.14 0.52 -17.15
N TYR A 152 13.29 0.98 -16.23
CA TYR A 152 13.31 0.54 -14.84
C TYR A 152 12.48 -0.76 -14.70
N ASP A 153 13.15 -1.86 -14.37
CA ASP A 153 12.59 -3.22 -14.40
C ASP A 153 11.37 -3.44 -13.48
N TYR A 154 11.17 -2.58 -12.48
CA TYR A 154 10.08 -2.67 -11.50
C TYR A 154 8.96 -1.65 -11.75
N ALA A 155 9.04 -0.86 -12.83
CA ALA A 155 8.08 0.22 -13.09
C ALA A 155 6.64 -0.26 -13.16
N GLY A 156 6.38 -1.40 -13.81
CA GLY A 156 5.04 -1.99 -13.90
C GLY A 156 4.46 -2.32 -12.52
N LEU A 157 5.28 -2.94 -11.66
CA LEU A 157 4.88 -3.32 -10.30
C LEU A 157 4.50 -2.10 -9.47
N TRP A 158 5.27 -1.01 -9.53
CA TRP A 158 4.93 0.21 -8.79
C TRP A 158 3.66 0.90 -9.29
N ASN A 159 3.28 0.74 -10.56
CA ASN A 159 1.99 1.24 -11.05
C ASN A 159 0.82 0.41 -10.49
N ILE A 160 0.96 -0.92 -10.42
CA ILE A 160 -0.04 -1.78 -9.80
C ILE A 160 -0.16 -1.45 -8.30
N TYR A 161 0.97 -1.24 -7.61
CA TYR A 161 0.99 -0.82 -6.21
C TYR A 161 0.25 0.50 -6.01
N ALA A 162 0.45 1.46 -6.90
CA ALA A 162 -0.25 2.74 -6.85
C ALA A 162 -1.76 2.57 -6.96
N LEU A 163 -2.22 1.77 -7.93
CA LEU A 163 -3.63 1.49 -8.14
C LEU A 163 -4.26 0.82 -6.93
N LEU A 164 -3.59 -0.20 -6.37
CA LEU A 164 -4.06 -0.88 -5.15
C LEU A 164 -4.05 0.05 -3.94
N SER A 165 -3.06 0.94 -3.82
CA SER A 165 -2.99 1.92 -2.74
C SER A 165 -4.15 2.91 -2.83
N VAL A 166 -4.38 3.49 -4.01
CA VAL A 166 -5.49 4.42 -4.26
C VAL A 166 -6.83 3.75 -3.97
N ASN A 167 -7.02 2.51 -4.43
CA ASN A 167 -8.22 1.73 -4.15
C ASN A 167 -8.41 1.49 -2.64
N SER A 168 -7.35 1.10 -1.93
CA SER A 168 -7.42 0.83 -0.49
C SER A 168 -7.76 2.07 0.32
N TRP A 169 -7.07 3.18 0.09
CA TRP A 169 -7.34 4.41 0.82
C TRP A 169 -8.68 5.04 0.45
N PHE A 170 -9.16 4.84 -0.77
CA PHE A 170 -10.52 5.23 -1.16
C PHE A 170 -11.57 4.46 -0.34
N TRP A 171 -11.46 3.13 -0.26
CA TRP A 171 -12.42 2.33 0.52
C TRP A 171 -12.32 2.61 2.02
N SER A 172 -11.13 2.90 2.54
CA SER A 172 -10.95 3.35 3.92
C SER A 172 -11.69 4.66 4.20
N VAL A 173 -11.60 5.66 3.31
CA VAL A 173 -12.39 6.91 3.43
C VAL A 173 -13.89 6.61 3.45
N VAL A 174 -14.37 5.75 2.55
CA VAL A 174 -15.79 5.41 2.44
C VAL A 174 -16.27 4.65 3.68
N SER A 175 -15.54 3.64 4.14
CA SER A 175 -15.93 2.80 5.29
C SER A 175 -15.95 3.59 6.60
N HIS A 176 -14.92 4.39 6.90
CA HIS A 176 -14.91 5.23 8.11
C HIS A 176 -15.93 6.39 8.05
N SER A 177 -16.36 6.79 6.85
CA SER A 177 -17.42 7.81 6.72
C SER A 177 -18.78 7.25 7.12
N ARG A 178 -19.10 6.04 6.65
CA ARG A 178 -20.34 5.34 6.94
C ARG A 178 -20.08 3.84 7.01
N ASP A 179 -20.21 3.34 8.23
CA ASP A 179 -19.98 1.95 8.58
C ASP A 179 -21.17 1.09 8.14
N VAL A 180 -21.07 0.49 6.95
CA VAL A 180 -22.00 -0.53 6.46
C VAL A 180 -21.22 -1.79 6.08
N GLU A 181 -21.83 -2.96 6.24
CA GLU A 181 -21.16 -4.25 6.07
C GLU A 181 -20.44 -4.37 4.72
N LEU A 182 -21.04 -3.84 3.64
CA LEU A 182 -20.41 -3.85 2.32
C LEU A 182 -19.15 -2.98 2.25
N THR A 183 -19.19 -1.76 2.77
CA THR A 183 -18.04 -0.84 2.71
C THR A 183 -16.92 -1.30 3.61
N GLU A 184 -17.26 -1.88 4.77
CA GLU A 184 -16.32 -2.53 5.68
C GLU A 184 -15.60 -3.71 5.01
N LYS A 185 -16.33 -4.62 4.38
CA LYS A 185 -15.72 -5.75 3.65
C LYS A 185 -14.82 -5.28 2.53
N LEU A 186 -15.21 -4.25 1.79
CA LEU A 186 -14.41 -3.69 0.69
C LEU A 186 -13.14 -3.01 1.19
N ASP A 187 -13.20 -2.29 2.31
CA ASP A 187 -12.03 -1.70 2.93
C ASP A 187 -11.01 -2.78 3.33
N TYR A 188 -11.41 -3.76 4.14
CA TYR A 188 -10.51 -4.85 4.53
C TYR A 188 -9.98 -5.64 3.34
N SER A 189 -10.82 -5.96 2.37
CA SER A 189 -10.40 -6.69 1.16
C SER A 189 -9.35 -5.90 0.37
N SER A 190 -9.55 -4.59 0.24
CA SER A 190 -8.63 -3.71 -0.48
C SER A 190 -7.31 -3.49 0.27
N ALA A 191 -7.35 -3.38 1.61
CA ALA A 191 -6.16 -3.30 2.45
C ALA A 191 -5.34 -4.60 2.41
N VAL A 192 -5.99 -5.76 2.47
CA VAL A 192 -5.36 -7.08 2.30
C VAL A 192 -4.71 -7.21 0.92
N ALA A 193 -5.39 -6.77 -0.14
CA ALA A 193 -4.85 -6.79 -1.50
C ALA A 193 -3.58 -5.91 -1.61
N LEU A 194 -3.61 -4.70 -1.02
CA LEU A 194 -2.46 -3.80 -0.97
C LEU A 194 -1.30 -4.43 -0.18
N LEU A 195 -1.55 -4.97 1.01
CA LEU A 195 -0.51 -5.60 1.84
C LEU A 195 0.10 -6.82 1.17
N GLY A 196 -0.72 -7.71 0.61
CA GLY A 196 -0.27 -8.89 -0.12
C GLY A 196 0.61 -8.52 -1.31
N PHE A 197 0.20 -7.52 -2.10
CA PHE A 197 1.00 -7.05 -3.23
C PHE A 197 2.27 -6.31 -2.79
N SER A 198 2.22 -5.54 -1.70
CA SER A 198 3.39 -4.91 -1.10
C SER A 198 4.43 -5.95 -0.66
N LEU A 199 3.99 -7.07 -0.07
CA LEU A 199 4.86 -8.19 0.29
C LEU A 199 5.53 -8.78 -0.96
N ILE A 200 4.78 -9.00 -2.05
CA ILE A 200 5.34 -9.45 -3.33
C ILE A 200 6.43 -8.49 -3.81
N ILE A 201 6.15 -7.19 -3.86
CA ILE A 201 7.13 -6.18 -4.26
C ILE A 201 8.35 -6.21 -3.36
N SER A 202 8.18 -6.33 -2.04
CA SER A 202 9.29 -6.36 -1.09
C SER A 202 10.27 -7.49 -1.42
N ILE A 203 9.75 -8.69 -1.76
CA ILE A 203 10.55 -9.84 -2.16
C ILE A 203 11.23 -9.57 -3.50
N LEU A 204 10.45 -9.28 -4.54
CA LEU A 204 10.98 -9.11 -5.89
C LEU A 204 12.04 -8.00 -5.95
N ARG A 205 11.79 -6.88 -5.25
CA ARG A 205 12.70 -5.75 -5.24
C ARG A 205 13.92 -6.02 -4.35
N CYS A 206 13.77 -6.49 -3.12
CA CYS A 206 14.92 -6.65 -2.21
C CYS A 206 15.90 -7.73 -2.68
N PHE A 207 15.38 -8.84 -3.24
CA PHE A 207 16.20 -9.90 -3.83
C PHE A 207 16.62 -9.61 -5.28
N SER A 208 16.21 -8.46 -5.82
CA SER A 208 16.58 -7.98 -7.15
C SER A 208 16.23 -8.99 -8.28
N ILE A 209 15.05 -9.61 -8.19
CA ILE A 209 14.56 -10.63 -9.11
C ILE A 209 14.07 -9.97 -10.40
N LYS A 210 14.79 -10.24 -11.50
CA LYS A 210 14.50 -9.71 -12.84
C LYS A 210 13.91 -10.73 -13.80
N ASP A 211 14.22 -12.00 -13.58
CA ASP A 211 13.72 -13.09 -14.41
C ASP A 211 12.21 -13.25 -14.23
N GLU A 212 11.48 -13.30 -15.34
CA GLU A 212 10.01 -13.32 -15.35
C GLU A 212 9.45 -14.64 -14.80
N ALA A 213 10.09 -15.78 -15.09
CA ALA A 213 9.65 -17.07 -14.55
C ALA A 213 9.78 -17.10 -13.02
N THR A 214 10.88 -16.59 -12.49
CA THR A 214 11.12 -16.48 -11.05
C THR A 214 10.14 -15.48 -10.40
N ARG A 215 9.82 -14.36 -11.06
CA ARG A 215 8.81 -13.41 -10.60
C ARG A 215 7.45 -14.08 -10.44
N VAL A 216 7.02 -14.85 -11.43
CA VAL A 216 5.75 -15.59 -11.38
C VAL A 216 5.78 -16.64 -10.27
N LEU A 217 6.86 -17.43 -10.18
CA LEU A 217 7.02 -18.49 -9.18
C LEU A 217 6.92 -17.94 -7.74
N MET A 218 7.51 -16.78 -7.47
CA MET A 218 7.47 -16.16 -6.13
C MET A 218 6.15 -15.43 -5.86
N SER A 219 5.54 -14.83 -6.89
CA SER A 219 4.32 -14.03 -6.72
C SER A 219 3.06 -14.89 -6.65
N ALA A 220 2.98 -15.97 -7.42
CA ALA A 220 1.76 -16.76 -7.55
C ALA A 220 1.26 -17.37 -6.22
N PRO A 221 2.11 -17.94 -5.34
CA PRO A 221 1.65 -18.45 -4.04
C PRO A 221 1.11 -17.34 -3.13
N LEU A 222 1.75 -16.17 -3.14
CA LEU A 222 1.31 -15.03 -2.34
C LEU A 222 0.00 -14.44 -2.86
N LEU A 223 -0.15 -14.30 -4.18
CA LEU A 223 -1.40 -13.89 -4.81
C LEU A 223 -2.53 -14.88 -4.50
N ALA A 224 -2.26 -16.18 -4.59
CA ALA A 224 -3.24 -17.21 -4.25
C ALA A 224 -3.67 -17.09 -2.78
N PHE A 225 -2.71 -16.97 -1.85
CA PHE A 225 -2.99 -16.77 -0.43
C PHE A 225 -3.84 -15.51 -0.17
N THR A 226 -3.42 -14.36 -0.70
CA THR A 226 -4.14 -13.09 -0.55
C THR A 226 -5.54 -13.18 -1.13
N THR A 227 -5.71 -13.80 -2.30
CA THR A 227 -7.02 -13.97 -2.94
C THR A 227 -7.92 -14.89 -2.12
N THR A 228 -7.41 -16.02 -1.65
CA THR A 228 -8.16 -16.94 -0.78
C THR A 228 -8.58 -16.26 0.52
N HIS A 229 -7.72 -15.45 1.14
CA HIS A 229 -8.07 -14.68 2.34
C HIS A 229 -9.15 -13.63 2.06
N ILE A 230 -9.07 -12.91 0.93
CA ILE A 230 -10.13 -11.97 0.51
C ILE A 230 -11.46 -12.71 0.29
N LEU A 231 -11.44 -13.87 -0.37
CA LEU A 231 -12.63 -14.70 -0.55
C LEU A 231 -13.20 -15.19 0.78
N TYR A 232 -12.34 -15.50 1.76
CA TYR A 232 -12.77 -15.84 3.11
C TYR A 232 -13.51 -14.66 3.77
N LEU A 233 -12.96 -13.45 3.73
CA LEU A 233 -13.57 -12.25 4.32
C LEU A 233 -14.93 -11.90 3.71
N ASN A 234 -15.15 -12.19 2.43
CA ASN A 234 -16.38 -11.84 1.73
C ASN A 234 -17.47 -12.92 1.84
N ASN A 235 -17.10 -14.20 1.81
CA ASN A 235 -18.05 -15.31 1.74
C ASN A 235 -18.39 -15.94 3.09
N TYR A 236 -17.57 -15.71 4.12
CA TYR A 236 -17.80 -16.22 5.47
C TYR A 236 -18.06 -15.06 6.44
N GLN A 237 -18.40 -15.39 7.69
CA GLN A 237 -18.48 -14.39 8.75
C GLN A 237 -17.10 -13.76 8.93
N MET A 238 -17.03 -12.44 8.75
CA MET A 238 -15.78 -11.68 8.82
C MET A 238 -15.24 -11.71 10.25
N ASP A 239 -14.24 -12.55 10.48
CA ASP A 239 -13.50 -12.59 11.73
C ASP A 239 -12.42 -11.50 11.71
N TYR A 240 -12.72 -10.37 12.36
CA TYR A 240 -11.80 -9.25 12.50
C TYR A 240 -10.48 -9.66 13.18
N GLY A 241 -10.54 -10.51 14.21
CA GLY A 241 -9.35 -10.97 14.93
C GLY A 241 -8.44 -11.84 14.07
N TRP A 242 -9.03 -12.70 13.23
CA TRP A 242 -8.29 -13.45 12.23
C TRP A 242 -7.67 -12.53 11.17
N ASN A 243 -8.44 -11.56 10.66
CA ASN A 243 -7.95 -10.62 9.67
C ASN A 243 -6.72 -9.82 10.17
N ILE A 244 -6.78 -9.30 11.39
CA ILE A 244 -5.65 -8.58 12.02
C ILE A 244 -4.42 -9.48 12.11
N LYS A 245 -4.56 -10.75 12.51
CA LYS A 245 -3.42 -11.69 12.56
C LYS A 245 -2.77 -11.87 11.18
N VAL A 246 -3.57 -12.05 10.14
CA VAL A 246 -3.06 -12.23 8.77
C VAL A 246 -2.37 -10.95 8.29
N CYS A 247 -2.97 -9.78 8.48
CA CYS A 247 -2.42 -8.47 8.12
C CYS A 247 -1.12 -8.16 8.87
N VAL A 248 -1.08 -8.35 10.19
CA VAL A 248 0.13 -8.17 11.01
C VAL A 248 1.24 -9.10 10.55
N THR A 249 0.94 -10.38 10.26
CA THR A 249 1.93 -11.34 9.78
C THR A 249 2.56 -10.90 8.45
N MET A 250 1.74 -10.51 7.46
CA MET A 250 2.22 -9.97 6.18
C MET A 250 3.02 -8.68 6.39
N GLY A 251 2.55 -7.81 7.28
CA GLY A 251 3.19 -6.56 7.66
C GLY A 251 4.58 -6.76 8.26
N VAL A 252 4.72 -7.65 9.25
CA VAL A 252 6.01 -7.97 9.87
C VAL A 252 6.97 -8.55 8.84
N ALA A 253 6.48 -9.48 8.01
CA ALA A 253 7.31 -10.09 6.97
C ALA A 253 7.89 -9.04 6.01
N GLN A 254 7.07 -8.12 5.49
CA GLN A 254 7.57 -7.07 4.60
C GLN A 254 8.54 -6.11 5.30
N LEU A 255 8.27 -5.75 6.57
CA LEU A 255 9.13 -4.84 7.33
C LEU A 255 10.51 -5.46 7.58
N LEU A 256 10.56 -6.75 7.92
CA LEU A 256 11.81 -7.50 8.08
C LEU A 256 12.60 -7.57 6.78
N ILE A 257 11.96 -7.87 5.65
CA ILE A 257 12.61 -7.91 4.34
C ILE A 257 13.25 -6.56 4.02
N TRP A 258 12.51 -5.46 4.20
CA TRP A 258 13.03 -4.11 3.97
C TRP A 258 14.13 -3.70 4.95
N ALA A 259 14.04 -4.10 6.23
CA ALA A 259 15.06 -3.84 7.23
C ALA A 259 16.38 -4.56 6.88
N ILE A 260 16.31 -5.84 6.52
CA ILE A 260 17.46 -6.63 6.08
C ILE A 260 18.09 -5.99 4.84
N TRP A 261 17.26 -5.63 3.85
CA TRP A 261 17.74 -4.95 2.65
C TRP A 261 18.43 -3.63 3.00
N ALA A 262 17.84 -2.79 3.86
CA ALA A 262 18.43 -1.52 4.26
C ALA A 262 19.73 -1.67 5.07
N GLY A 263 19.86 -2.76 5.83
CA GLY A 263 21.08 -3.08 6.57
C GLY A 263 22.25 -3.47 5.66
N ILE A 264 21.97 -4.26 4.62
CA ILE A 264 23.00 -4.81 3.71
C ILE A 264 23.26 -3.87 2.51
N SER A 265 22.27 -3.09 2.09
CA SER A 265 22.35 -2.26 0.89
C SER A 265 23.26 -1.04 1.05
N HIS A 266 24.00 -0.73 -0.02
CA HIS A 266 24.76 0.51 -0.18
C HIS A 266 23.95 1.62 -0.87
N HIS A 267 22.63 1.46 -1.00
CA HIS A 267 21.78 2.45 -1.66
C HIS A 267 21.80 3.79 -0.89
N PRO A 268 22.02 4.93 -1.56
CA PRO A 268 22.15 6.24 -0.88
C PRO A 268 20.89 6.64 -0.11
N SER A 269 19.71 6.26 -0.60
CA SER A 269 18.42 6.56 0.06
C SER A 269 17.97 5.49 1.07
N LYS A 270 18.86 4.63 1.58
CA LYS A 270 18.48 3.58 2.56
C LYS A 270 17.92 4.12 3.88
N TRP A 271 18.27 5.36 4.25
CA TRP A 271 17.70 6.02 5.42
C TRP A 271 16.18 6.18 5.33
N LYS A 272 15.64 6.40 4.12
CA LYS A 272 14.18 6.48 3.88
C LYS A 272 13.50 5.15 4.19
N ILE A 273 14.15 4.03 3.86
CA ILE A 273 13.66 2.71 4.23
C ILE A 273 13.69 2.50 5.74
N TRP A 274 14.77 2.89 6.42
CA TRP A 274 14.80 2.83 7.89
C TRP A 274 13.68 3.65 8.54
N THR A 275 13.39 4.84 8.02
CA THR A 275 12.24 5.64 8.49
C THR A 275 10.91 4.93 8.26
N VAL A 276 10.71 4.33 7.09
CA VAL A 276 9.50 3.55 6.78
C VAL A 276 9.40 2.29 7.65
N VAL A 277 10.51 1.63 7.94
CA VAL A 277 10.55 0.42 8.77
C VAL A 277 10.22 0.74 10.23
N LEU A 278 10.88 1.74 10.80
CA LEU A 278 10.65 2.14 12.20
C LEU A 278 9.28 2.77 12.38
N GLY A 279 8.87 3.63 11.45
CA GLY A 279 7.54 4.24 11.47
C GLY A 279 6.42 3.23 11.23
N GLY A 280 6.62 2.28 10.31
CA GLY A 280 5.67 1.20 10.06
C GLY A 280 5.55 0.23 11.25
N GLY A 281 6.66 -0.05 11.92
CA GLY A 281 6.66 -0.79 13.19
C GLY A 281 5.90 -0.06 14.29
N PHE A 282 6.12 1.25 14.43
CA PHE A 282 5.36 2.08 15.37
C PHE A 282 3.86 2.11 15.04
N GLY A 283 3.49 2.28 13.78
CA GLY A 283 2.10 2.16 13.33
C GLY A 283 1.50 0.81 13.72
N MET A 284 2.20 -0.29 13.43
CA MET A 284 1.71 -1.62 13.79
C MET A 284 1.50 -1.81 15.30
N LEU A 285 2.32 -1.17 16.14
CA LEU A 285 2.11 -1.17 17.60
C LEU A 285 0.83 -0.44 17.99
N LEU A 286 0.49 0.67 17.33
CA LEU A 286 -0.78 1.36 17.55
C LEU A 286 -1.97 0.45 17.21
N GLU A 287 -1.89 -0.23 16.06
CA GLU A 287 -2.93 -1.17 15.61
C GLU A 287 -3.11 -2.35 16.60
N ILE A 288 -2.02 -2.86 17.17
CA ILE A 288 -2.07 -3.97 18.15
C ILE A 288 -2.56 -3.51 19.52
N TYR A 289 -2.18 -2.30 19.95
CA TYR A 289 -2.54 -1.78 21.27
C TYR A 289 -4.01 -1.36 21.33
N ASP A 290 -4.60 -0.93 20.22
CA ASP A 290 -6.06 -0.83 20.00
C ASP A 290 -6.81 -0.16 21.18
N PHE A 291 -6.32 1.02 21.57
CA PHE A 291 -6.85 1.78 22.69
C PHE A 291 -8.15 2.51 22.34
N PRO A 292 -9.05 2.71 23.33
CA PRO A 292 -10.34 3.37 23.11
C PRO A 292 -10.23 4.84 22.70
N PRO A 293 -11.22 5.38 21.98
CA PRO A 293 -11.19 6.74 21.49
C PRO A 293 -11.14 7.77 22.63
N TYR A 294 -10.08 8.58 22.63
CA TYR A 294 -9.99 9.77 23.44
C TYR A 294 -11.08 10.77 23.02
N ALA A 295 -11.82 11.27 24.01
CA ALA A 295 -13.00 12.12 23.83
C ALA A 295 -14.13 11.53 22.93
N GLY A 296 -14.06 10.24 22.58
CA GLY A 296 -14.98 9.60 21.64
C GLY A 296 -14.72 9.94 20.17
N ILE A 297 -13.52 10.43 19.83
CA ILE A 297 -13.16 10.89 18.48
C ILE A 297 -11.84 10.31 17.97
N ILE A 298 -10.78 10.26 18.80
CA ILE A 298 -9.43 9.85 18.37
C ILE A 298 -9.04 8.54 19.05
N ASP A 299 -8.96 7.46 18.31
CA ASP A 299 -8.53 6.14 18.77
C ASP A 299 -7.13 5.76 18.26
N ALA A 300 -6.70 4.53 18.58
CA ALA A 300 -5.43 4.01 18.10
C ALA A 300 -5.38 3.89 16.57
N HIS A 301 -6.48 3.50 15.93
CA HIS A 301 -6.54 3.28 14.50
C HIS A 301 -6.44 4.59 13.69
N SER A 302 -7.10 5.66 14.16
CA SER A 302 -6.93 7.00 13.58
C SER A 302 -5.49 7.53 13.71
N LEU A 303 -4.79 7.23 14.83
CA LEU A 303 -3.37 7.55 14.95
C LEU A 303 -2.51 6.69 14.01
N TRP A 304 -2.85 5.42 13.80
CA TRP A 304 -2.22 4.59 12.79
C TRP A 304 -2.30 5.24 11.40
N HIS A 305 -3.50 5.64 10.97
CA HIS A 305 -3.72 6.40 9.73
C HIS A 305 -2.87 7.67 9.68
N ALA A 306 -2.80 8.42 10.78
CA ALA A 306 -1.97 9.63 10.86
C ALA A 306 -0.49 9.32 10.65
N THR A 307 0.02 8.22 11.22
CA THR A 307 1.42 7.84 11.08
C THR A 307 1.78 7.45 9.65
N THR A 308 0.85 6.84 8.90
CA THR A 308 1.13 6.39 7.54
C THR A 308 1.21 7.53 6.53
N VAL A 309 0.59 8.70 6.79
CA VAL A 309 0.63 9.86 5.88
C VAL A 309 2.06 10.31 5.54
N PRO A 310 2.91 10.70 6.52
CA PRO A 310 4.29 11.09 6.22
C PRO A 310 5.13 9.91 5.70
N LEU A 311 4.82 8.68 6.13
CA LEU A 311 5.53 7.48 5.65
C LEU A 311 5.25 7.21 4.18
N ALA A 312 4.02 7.40 3.71
CA ALA A 312 3.65 7.27 2.30
C ALA A 312 4.42 8.26 1.43
N TYR A 313 4.59 9.51 1.89
CA TYR A 313 5.43 10.49 1.20
C TYR A 313 6.89 10.01 1.07
N ILE A 314 7.49 9.59 2.19
CA ILE A 314 8.88 9.11 2.23
C ILE A 314 9.05 7.86 1.36
N TRP A 315 8.06 6.98 1.36
CA TRP A 315 8.03 5.76 0.55
C TRP A 315 8.05 6.07 -0.95
N TRP A 316 7.16 6.95 -1.42
CA TRP A 316 7.16 7.40 -2.82
C TRP A 316 8.43 8.16 -3.20
N SER A 317 9.03 8.87 -2.25
CA SER A 317 10.33 9.52 -2.42
C SER A 317 11.46 8.49 -2.59
N PHE A 318 11.44 7.41 -1.82
CA PHE A 318 12.38 6.29 -2.00
C PHE A 318 12.21 5.61 -3.36
N ILE A 319 10.98 5.30 -3.79
CA ILE A 319 10.71 4.65 -5.08
C ILE A 319 11.29 5.46 -6.25
N GLN A 320 11.16 6.79 -6.20
CA GLN A 320 11.72 7.68 -7.21
C GLN A 320 13.26 7.67 -7.20
N ASP A 321 13.89 7.68 -6.03
CA ASP A 321 15.34 7.58 -5.92
C ASP A 321 15.85 6.23 -6.39
N ASP A 322 15.14 5.15 -6.05
CA ASP A 322 15.47 3.79 -6.48
C ASP A 322 15.43 3.66 -8.01
N ALA A 323 14.40 4.22 -8.64
CA ALA A 323 14.29 4.26 -10.09
C ALA A 323 15.45 5.03 -10.75
N LYS A 324 15.86 6.17 -10.17
CA LYS A 324 17.03 6.94 -10.66
C LYS A 324 18.32 6.14 -10.46
N TYR A 325 18.52 5.54 -9.29
CA TYR A 325 19.71 4.78 -8.96
C TYR A 325 19.90 3.59 -9.89
N GLN A 326 18.83 2.83 -10.16
CA GLN A 326 18.90 1.67 -11.05
C GLN A 326 19.03 2.04 -12.53
N THR A 327 18.51 3.19 -12.96
CA THR A 327 18.62 3.63 -14.37
C THR A 327 19.92 4.35 -14.68
N ILE A 328 20.57 4.97 -13.69
CA ILE A 328 21.81 5.75 -13.85
C ILE A 328 23.07 4.94 -13.51
N ASN A 329 22.94 3.70 -12.98
CA ASN A 329 24.07 2.92 -12.50
C ASN A 329 25.20 2.75 -13.57
N PRO A 330 26.41 3.30 -13.33
CA PRO A 330 27.52 3.29 -14.30
C PRO A 330 27.98 1.90 -14.73
N ARG A 331 27.72 0.84 -13.93
CA ARG A 331 28.05 -0.54 -14.31
C ARG A 331 27.27 -1.01 -15.53
N MET A 332 25.95 -0.74 -15.58
CA MET A 332 25.14 -1.08 -16.76
C MET A 332 25.52 -0.25 -17.98
N ILE A 333 25.90 1.01 -17.77
CA ILE A 333 26.42 1.87 -18.84
C ILE A 333 27.72 1.24 -19.38
N ARG A 334 28.67 0.89 -18.51
CA ARG A 334 29.96 0.30 -18.92
C ARG A 334 29.78 -1.05 -19.63
N GLU A 335 28.88 -1.92 -19.16
CA GLU A 335 28.58 -3.20 -19.80
C GLU A 335 27.88 -3.03 -21.16
N GLN A 336 26.94 -2.10 -21.29
CA GLN A 336 26.28 -1.83 -22.59
C GLN A 336 27.22 -1.17 -23.60
N PHE A 337 28.05 -0.22 -23.17
CA PHE A 337 29.06 0.39 -24.04
C PHE A 337 30.16 -0.62 -24.39
N GLY A 338 30.55 -1.50 -23.46
CA GLY A 338 31.46 -2.62 -23.71
C GLY A 338 30.91 -3.60 -24.75
N ALA A 339 29.68 -4.08 -24.57
CA ALA A 339 29.02 -5.00 -25.52
C ALA A 339 28.78 -4.36 -26.90
N LYS A 340 28.51 -3.04 -26.96
CA LYS A 340 28.43 -2.31 -28.24
C LYS A 340 29.79 -2.19 -28.92
N ARG A 341 30.84 -1.94 -28.15
CA ARG A 341 32.22 -1.87 -28.66
C ARG A 341 32.65 -3.22 -29.25
N GLU A 342 32.42 -4.31 -28.54
CA GLU A 342 32.71 -5.67 -29.03
C GLU A 342 31.91 -6.01 -30.29
N ARG A 343 30.62 -5.65 -30.34
CA ARG A 343 29.78 -5.88 -31.52
C ARG A 343 30.23 -5.02 -32.72
N PHE A 344 30.74 -3.81 -32.49
CA PHE A 344 31.32 -2.97 -33.52
C PHE A 344 32.65 -3.55 -34.03
N GLU A 345 33.54 -3.97 -33.13
CA GLU A 345 34.83 -4.60 -33.45
C GLU A 345 34.65 -5.94 -34.19
N ALA A 346 33.64 -6.75 -33.83
CA ALA A 346 33.29 -7.96 -34.56
C ALA A 346 32.77 -7.67 -35.98
N LYS A 347 32.07 -6.54 -36.17
CA LYS A 347 31.53 -6.12 -37.46
C LYS A 347 32.63 -5.57 -38.38
N THR A 348 33.56 -4.78 -37.84
CA THR A 348 34.73 -4.29 -38.59
C THR A 348 35.68 -5.42 -38.97
N ASN A 349 35.92 -6.40 -38.09
CA ASN A 349 36.73 -7.58 -38.43
C ASN A 349 36.08 -8.48 -39.50
N LYS A 350 34.74 -8.57 -39.56
CA LYS A 350 34.04 -9.25 -40.66
C LYS A 350 34.16 -8.51 -41.99
N ILE A 351 34.16 -7.17 -41.96
CA ILE A 351 34.35 -6.34 -43.16
C ILE A 351 35.80 -6.44 -43.65
N GLY A 352 36.79 -6.39 -42.76
CA GLY A 352 38.21 -6.51 -43.11
C GLY A 352 38.63 -7.88 -43.65
N LYS A 353 37.90 -8.95 -43.32
CA LYS A 353 38.12 -10.29 -43.89
C LYS A 353 37.36 -10.56 -45.20
N GLY A 354 36.45 -9.67 -45.60
CA GLY A 354 35.64 -9.79 -46.83
C GLY A 354 36.13 -8.96 -48.02
N SER A 355 37.17 -8.15 -47.86
CA SER A 355 37.66 -7.26 -48.92
C SER A 355 39.11 -7.57 -49.29
N SER A 356 39.33 -8.61 -50.10
CA SER A 356 40.49 -8.65 -50.99
C SER A 356 40.18 -7.84 -52.25
N TRP A 357 40.24 -6.51 -52.14
CA TRP A 357 40.34 -5.66 -53.31
C TRP A 357 41.78 -5.15 -53.37
N ALA A 358 42.56 -5.75 -54.27
CA ALA A 358 43.86 -5.22 -54.65
C ALA A 358 43.64 -3.83 -55.29
N PRO A 359 44.37 -2.78 -54.87
CA PRO A 359 44.27 -1.49 -55.53
C PRO A 359 44.93 -1.58 -56.91
N GLN A 360 44.14 -1.47 -57.98
CA GLN A 360 44.69 -1.08 -59.28
C GLN A 360 45.13 0.38 -59.18
N ALA A 361 46.42 0.61 -59.44
CA ALA A 361 47.01 1.93 -59.50
C ALA A 361 46.40 2.73 -60.65
N VAL A 362 45.78 3.88 -60.33
CA VAL A 362 45.47 4.93 -61.29
C VAL A 362 46.53 6.02 -61.12
N PRO A 363 47.33 6.37 -62.14
CA PRO A 363 48.30 7.45 -62.04
C PRO A 363 47.61 8.81 -62.18
N GLY A 364 47.87 9.70 -61.23
CA GLY A 364 47.58 11.14 -61.38
C GLY A 364 46.38 11.65 -60.59
N ALA A 365 46.57 11.83 -59.28
CA ALA A 365 45.82 12.83 -58.52
C ALA A 365 46.68 13.26 -57.31
N THR A 366 47.16 14.49 -57.35
CA THR A 366 47.95 15.15 -56.31
C THR A 366 47.11 15.38 -55.05
N CYS A 367 47.64 14.97 -53.90
CA CYS A 367 47.11 15.27 -52.57
C CYS A 367 47.45 16.72 -52.19
N ASP A 368 46.44 17.57 -51.93
CA ASP A 368 46.59 18.78 -51.11
C ASP A 368 45.21 19.34 -50.71
N ALA A 369 44.56 18.76 -49.69
CA ALA A 369 43.41 19.41 -49.02
C ALA A 369 43.05 18.89 -47.61
N GLU A 370 43.74 17.90 -47.03
CA GLU A 370 43.26 17.23 -45.80
C GLU A 370 44.24 17.27 -44.61
N ASN A 371 45.18 18.22 -44.60
CA ASN A 371 46.16 18.35 -43.50
C ASN A 371 45.89 19.54 -42.54
N SER A 372 44.79 20.28 -42.75
CA SER A 372 44.40 21.43 -41.93
C SER A 372 43.32 21.12 -40.88
N ARG A 373 42.60 19.99 -40.98
CA ARG A 373 41.61 19.58 -39.96
C ARG A 373 42.19 18.76 -38.79
N LEU A 374 43.28 18.03 -39.00
CA LEU A 374 43.90 17.22 -37.94
C LEU A 374 44.74 18.04 -36.95
N LYS A 375 45.25 19.21 -37.35
CA LYS A 375 45.99 20.11 -36.44
C LYS A 375 45.10 20.82 -35.41
N ASN A 376 43.80 20.97 -35.66
CA ASN A 376 42.87 21.59 -34.70
C ASN A 376 42.43 20.65 -33.56
N TRP A 377 42.51 19.33 -33.75
CA TRP A 377 42.08 18.39 -32.70
C TRP A 377 43.11 18.24 -31.57
N GLY A 378 44.42 18.26 -31.90
CA GLY A 378 45.49 18.18 -30.90
C GLY A 378 45.61 19.42 -30.01
N ALA A 379 45.21 20.60 -30.50
CA ALA A 379 45.24 21.85 -29.73
C ALA A 379 44.11 21.93 -28.67
N MET A 380 42.96 21.32 -28.92
CA MET A 380 41.82 21.30 -27.98
C MET A 380 42.02 20.32 -26.80
N GLU A 381 42.70 19.19 -27.00
CA GLU A 381 43.03 18.25 -25.91
C GLU A 381 44.04 18.83 -24.90
N GLY A 382 44.96 19.69 -25.36
CA GLY A 382 45.93 20.37 -24.49
C GLY A 382 45.34 21.50 -23.62
N ALA A 383 44.19 22.06 -24.02
CA ALA A 383 43.48 23.08 -23.24
C ALA A 383 42.61 22.45 -22.13
N TRP A 384 42.02 21.29 -22.37
CA TRP A 384 41.17 20.60 -21.38
C TRP A 384 41.95 19.99 -20.21
N ARG A 385 43.20 19.54 -20.41
CA ARG A 385 44.02 19.01 -19.30
C ARG A 385 44.54 20.07 -18.32
N ARG A 386 44.55 21.35 -18.68
CA ARG A 386 45.03 22.45 -17.81
C ARG A 386 43.95 23.12 -16.97
N ALA A 387 42.67 22.82 -17.19
CA ALA A 387 41.56 23.36 -16.40
C ALA A 387 41.09 22.44 -15.25
N GLY A 388 41.65 21.23 -15.13
CA GLY A 388 41.28 20.24 -14.11
C GLY A 388 42.17 20.19 -12.86
N HIS A 389 43.15 21.09 -12.74
CA HIS A 389 43.95 21.27 -11.53
C HIS A 389 44.02 22.75 -11.19
N ARG A 390 42.95 23.27 -10.57
CA ARG A 390 42.95 24.36 -9.59
C ARG A 390 41.72 24.24 -8.72
#